data_AF-A0A2E8MBY4-F1
#
_entry.id   AF-A0A2E8MBY4-F1
#
_cell.length_a   1.000
_cell.length_b   1.000
_cell.length_c   1.000
_cell.angle_alpha   90.00
_cell.angle_beta   90.00
_cell.angle_gamma   90.00
#
_symmetry.space_group_name_H-M   'P 1'
#
loop_
_entity.id
_entity.type
_entity.pdbx_description
1 polymer ?
#
loop_
_entity_poly.entity_id
_entity_poly.type
_entity_poly.pdbx_seq_one_letter_code
_entity_poly.pdbx_strand_id
1 'polypeptide(L)'
;MRTKTHKLIYYYGCNYDGGYRTPPGWELYDLAKDPHETKNLYHDPSSAGLVKKLKGQLAATRKRVGDDGSHFPEVEKVVQEFWDYDEVDQAKAKLISHAYLKRRKAELAAGKRNTPTVKGHVEKNPPWEK
;
A
#
# COMPACT_ATOMS: atom_id res chain seq x y z
N MET A 1 -7.87 0.78 9.34
CA MET A 1 -9.15 0.60 10.06
C MET A 1 -8.93 -0.26 11.29
N ARG A 2 -9.28 0.21 12.49
CA ARG A 2 -9.09 -0.51 13.76
C ARG A 2 -10.43 -0.65 14.48
N THR A 3 -10.82 -1.87 14.81
CA THR A 3 -12.00 -2.16 15.66
C THR A 3 -11.54 -2.41 17.10
N LYS A 4 -12.35 -3.08 17.95
CA LYS A 4 -11.86 -3.56 19.26
C LYS A 4 -11.02 -4.84 19.12
N THR A 5 -11.35 -5.69 18.15
CA THR A 5 -10.76 -7.04 18.02
C THR A 5 -9.88 -7.23 16.80
N HIS A 6 -9.96 -6.36 15.79
CA HIS A 6 -9.18 -6.52 14.55
C HIS A 6 -8.57 -5.21 14.08
N LYS A 7 -7.52 -5.30 13.26
CA LYS A 7 -6.90 -4.17 12.57
C LYS A 7 -6.64 -4.54 11.12
N LEU A 8 -7.17 -3.74 10.21
CA LEU A 8 -6.92 -3.80 8.77
C LEU A 8 -6.05 -2.59 8.40
N ILE A 9 -4.92 -2.85 7.75
CA ILE A 9 -3.94 -1.84 7.33
C ILE A 9 -3.80 -1.90 5.81
N TYR A 10 -3.66 -0.73 5.19
CA TYR A 10 -3.34 -0.60 3.77
C TYR A 10 -2.08 0.25 3.61
N TYR A 11 -1.07 -0.31 2.97
CA TYR A 11 0.12 0.40 2.54
C TYR A 11 0.02 0.59 1.03
N TYR A 12 -0.26 1.82 0.59
CA TYR A 12 -0.39 2.13 -0.84
C TYR A 12 0.97 2.30 -1.56
N GLY A 13 2.06 2.45 -0.82
CA GLY A 13 3.43 2.27 -1.33
C GLY A 13 3.95 3.36 -2.26
N CYS A 14 3.66 4.64 -2.01
CA CYS A 14 4.25 5.74 -2.76
C CYS A 14 4.38 7.06 -1.96
N ASN A 15 5.08 8.01 -2.55
CA ASN A 15 5.14 9.40 -2.08
C ASN A 15 3.86 10.18 -2.47
N TYR A 16 3.71 11.41 -1.96
CA TYR A 16 2.56 12.29 -2.25
C TYR A 16 2.37 12.67 -3.72
N ASP A 17 3.42 12.54 -4.54
CA ASP A 17 3.38 12.72 -5.99
C ASP A 17 3.06 11.41 -6.75
N GLY A 18 2.77 10.31 -6.05
CA GLY A 18 2.58 8.98 -6.61
C GLY A 18 3.89 8.23 -6.92
N GLY A 19 5.04 8.91 -6.81
CA GLY A 19 6.35 8.40 -7.17
C GLY A 19 7.03 7.57 -6.07
N TYR A 20 8.29 7.21 -6.32
CA TYR A 20 9.14 6.39 -5.44
C TYR A 20 8.45 5.11 -4.93
N ARG A 21 7.80 4.40 -5.85
CA ARG A 21 7.00 3.21 -5.59
C ARG A 21 7.74 2.17 -4.72
N THR A 22 7.02 1.63 -3.74
CA THR A 22 7.29 0.40 -2.99
C THR A 22 6.09 -0.54 -3.16
N PRO A 23 6.21 -1.86 -2.96
CA PRO A 23 5.09 -2.78 -3.14
C PRO A 23 3.90 -2.36 -2.26
N PRO A 24 2.71 -2.15 -2.84
CA PRO A 24 1.48 -1.97 -2.07
C PRO A 24 1.09 -3.28 -1.37
N GLY A 25 0.34 -3.18 -0.27
CA GLY A 25 -0.07 -4.36 0.48
C GLY A 25 -1.17 -4.11 1.49
N TRP A 26 -1.98 -5.15 1.71
CA TRP A 26 -2.98 -5.20 2.76
C TRP A 26 -2.58 -6.18 3.86
N GLU A 27 -2.87 -5.81 5.10
CA GLU A 27 -2.66 -6.66 6.26
C GLU A 27 -3.89 -6.67 7.15
N LEU A 28 -4.22 -7.84 7.70
CA LEU A 28 -5.30 -8.03 8.67
C LEU A 28 -4.78 -8.81 9.88
N TYR A 29 -4.99 -8.27 11.07
CA TYR A 29 -4.61 -8.90 12.34
C TYR A 29 -5.82 -9.07 13.27
N ASP A 30 -5.93 -10.23 13.91
CA ASP A 30 -6.85 -10.49 15.02
C ASP A 30 -6.14 -10.15 16.33
N LEU A 31 -6.46 -8.99 16.89
CA LEU A 31 -5.82 -8.45 18.10
C LEU A 31 -6.34 -9.07 19.39
N ALA A 32 -7.42 -9.85 19.34
CA ALA A 32 -7.88 -10.62 20.49
C ALA A 32 -7.07 -11.90 20.65
N LYS A 33 -6.70 -12.55 19.54
CA LYS A 33 -5.93 -13.80 19.53
C LYS A 33 -4.42 -13.61 19.33
N ASP A 34 -4.04 -12.58 18.60
CA ASP A 34 -2.66 -12.23 18.23
C ASP A 34 -2.41 -10.74 18.54
N PRO A 35 -2.31 -10.37 19.84
CA PRO A 35 -2.11 -8.98 20.25
C PRO A 35 -0.77 -8.39 19.79
N HIS A 36 0.16 -9.24 19.36
CA HIS A 36 1.48 -8.84 18.86
C HIS A 36 1.56 -8.75 17.33
N GLU A 37 0.44 -8.92 16.61
CA GLU A 37 0.34 -8.72 15.16
C GLU A 37 1.36 -9.55 14.35
N THR A 38 1.60 -10.78 14.78
CA THR A 38 2.61 -11.67 14.20
C THR A 38 2.13 -12.43 12.97
N LYS A 39 0.81 -12.61 12.82
CA LYS A 39 0.22 -13.37 11.70
C LYS A 39 -0.74 -12.50 10.88
N ASN A 40 -0.32 -12.16 9.65
CA ASN A 40 -1.21 -11.52 8.69
C ASN A 40 -2.25 -12.54 8.18
N LEU A 41 -3.53 -12.24 8.42
CA LEU A 41 -4.68 -13.05 8.03
C LEU A 41 -5.32 -12.61 6.71
N TYR A 42 -4.82 -11.58 6.02
CA TYR A 42 -5.52 -10.98 4.87
C TYR A 42 -5.88 -12.00 3.77
N HIS A 43 -5.00 -12.96 3.50
CA HIS A 43 -5.21 -14.02 2.50
C HIS A 43 -5.79 -15.32 3.09
N ASP A 44 -6.14 -15.34 4.38
CA ASP A 44 -6.83 -16.49 4.97
C ASP A 44 -8.29 -16.50 4.45
N PRO A 45 -8.74 -17.58 3.76
CA PRO A 45 -10.09 -17.64 3.21
C PRO A 45 -11.19 -17.46 4.26
N SER A 46 -10.94 -17.87 5.52
CA SER A 46 -11.89 -17.70 6.62
C SER A 46 -12.12 -16.23 7.00
N SER A 47 -11.17 -15.35 6.65
CA SER A 47 -11.22 -13.91 6.95
C SER A 47 -11.86 -13.08 5.83
N ALA A 48 -12.11 -13.65 4.64
CA ALA A 48 -12.51 -12.90 3.44
C ALA A 48 -13.76 -12.02 3.65
N GLY A 49 -14.76 -12.55 4.35
CA GLY A 49 -15.97 -11.77 4.71
C GLY A 49 -15.67 -10.59 5.63
N LEU A 50 -14.75 -10.76 6.59
CA LEU A 50 -14.32 -9.68 7.48
C LEU A 50 -13.51 -8.63 6.73
N VAL A 51 -12.59 -9.04 5.85
CA VAL A 51 -11.81 -8.12 4.99
C VAL A 51 -12.76 -7.24 4.18
N LYS A 52 -13.74 -7.84 3.49
CA LYS A 52 -14.74 -7.10 2.70
C LYS A 52 -15.48 -6.06 3.55
N LYS A 53 -15.94 -6.46 4.75
CA LYS A 53 -16.61 -5.56 5.69
C LYS A 53 -15.72 -4.39 6.11
N LEU A 54 -14.48 -4.67 6.52
CA LEU A 54 -13.55 -3.65 7.02
C LEU A 54 -13.08 -2.70 5.90
N LYS A 55 -12.88 -3.19 4.66
CA LYS A 55 -12.61 -2.34 3.49
C LYS A 55 -13.78 -1.42 3.20
N GLY A 56 -15.02 -1.92 3.27
CA GLY A 56 -16.23 -1.09 3.14
C GLY A 56 -16.34 0.01 4.19
N GLN A 57 -16.06 -0.33 5.46
CA GLN A 57 -16.01 0.66 6.55
C GLN A 57 -14.90 1.70 6.33
N LEU A 58 -13.74 1.27 5.84
CA LEU A 58 -12.63 2.16 5.52
C LEU A 58 -13.03 3.12 4.40
N ALA A 59 -13.56 2.64 3.28
CA ALA A 59 -14.03 3.47 2.17
C ALA A 59 -15.09 4.49 2.62
N ALA A 60 -16.08 4.07 3.42
CA ALA A 60 -17.08 4.98 3.99
C ALA A 60 -16.45 6.03 4.91
N THR A 61 -15.46 5.64 5.71
CA THR A 61 -14.74 6.57 6.60
C THR A 61 -13.94 7.58 5.82
N ARG A 62 -13.21 7.16 4.77
CA ARG A 62 -12.46 8.03 3.87
C ARG A 62 -13.36 9.14 3.31
N LYS A 63 -14.50 8.76 2.72
CA LYS A 63 -15.52 9.71 2.24
C LYS A 63 -16.03 10.64 3.35
N ARG A 64 -16.33 10.10 4.53
CA ARG A 64 -16.89 10.88 5.66
C ARG A 64 -15.94 11.96 6.16
N VAL A 65 -14.63 11.71 6.14
CA VAL A 65 -13.61 12.65 6.64
C VAL A 65 -13.02 13.54 5.55
N GLY A 66 -13.53 13.46 4.31
CA GLY A 66 -13.01 14.23 3.18
C GLY A 66 -11.68 13.70 2.62
N ASP A 67 -11.31 12.45 2.92
CA ASP A 67 -10.24 11.75 2.21
C ASP A 67 -10.82 11.15 0.92
N ASP A 68 -11.03 12.02 -0.07
CA ASP A 68 -11.60 11.70 -1.38
C ASP A 68 -10.56 11.64 -2.50
N GLY A 69 -9.27 11.77 -2.15
CA GLY A 69 -8.16 11.77 -3.09
C GLY A 69 -7.91 13.09 -3.82
N SER A 70 -8.74 14.12 -3.63
CA SER A 70 -8.59 15.42 -4.31
C SER A 70 -7.30 16.15 -3.98
N HIS A 71 -6.78 16.00 -2.76
CA HIS A 71 -5.52 16.61 -2.33
C HIS A 71 -4.28 15.98 -2.98
N PHE A 72 -4.33 14.68 -3.30
CA PHE A 72 -3.20 13.92 -3.85
C PHE A 72 -3.68 12.94 -4.94
N PRO A 73 -4.05 13.44 -6.13
CA PRO A 73 -4.70 12.63 -7.15
C PRO A 73 -3.82 11.49 -7.69
N GLU A 74 -2.50 11.66 -7.75
CA GLU A 74 -1.58 10.59 -8.17
C GLU A 74 -1.48 9.46 -7.13
N VAL A 75 -1.60 9.80 -5.84
CA VAL A 75 -1.71 8.80 -4.77
C VAL A 75 -3.06 8.10 -4.83
N GLU A 76 -4.13 8.83 -5.13
CA GLU A 76 -5.46 8.21 -5.24
C GLU A 76 -5.52 7.18 -6.35
N LYS A 77 -4.94 7.45 -7.53
CA LYS A 77 -4.84 6.47 -8.61
C LYS A 77 -4.22 5.16 -8.14
N VAL A 78 -3.15 5.26 -7.36
CA VAL A 78 -2.42 4.13 -6.78
C VAL A 78 -3.28 3.38 -5.77
N VAL A 79 -3.95 4.14 -4.89
CA VAL A 79 -4.83 3.59 -3.86
C VAL A 79 -5.92 2.74 -4.52
N GLN A 80 -6.53 3.26 -5.60
CA GLN A 80 -7.58 2.58 -6.35
C GLN A 80 -7.05 1.38 -7.14
N GLU A 81 -5.88 1.52 -7.78
CA GLU A 81 -5.25 0.46 -8.56
C GLU A 81 -5.01 -0.81 -7.73
N PHE A 82 -4.55 -0.68 -6.47
CA PHE A 82 -4.29 -1.81 -5.59
C PHE A 82 -5.37 -1.99 -4.51
N TRP A 83 -6.55 -1.38 -4.70
CA TRP A 83 -7.60 -1.42 -3.69
C TRP A 83 -8.10 -2.84 -3.49
N ASP A 84 -8.41 -3.57 -4.57
CA ASP A 84 -8.95 -4.92 -4.50
C ASP A 84 -7.90 -5.94 -4.06
N TYR A 85 -6.68 -5.79 -4.56
CA TYR A 85 -5.51 -6.59 -4.20
C TYR A 85 -5.67 -8.07 -4.54
N ASP A 86 -6.17 -8.32 -5.75
CA ASP A 86 -6.31 -9.65 -6.32
C ASP A 86 -4.97 -10.25 -6.76
N GLU A 87 -4.99 -11.38 -7.47
CA GLU A 87 -3.78 -12.04 -7.93
C GLU A 87 -2.96 -11.18 -8.93
N VAL A 88 -3.64 -10.38 -9.76
CA VAL A 88 -3.00 -9.49 -10.74
C VAL A 88 -2.32 -8.34 -10.02
N ASP A 89 -3.00 -7.73 -9.05
CA ASP A 89 -2.46 -6.65 -8.22
C ASP A 89 -1.25 -7.14 -7.41
N GLN A 90 -1.34 -8.34 -6.83
CA GLN A 90 -0.24 -8.97 -6.10
C GLN A 90 0.96 -9.25 -7.01
N ALA A 91 0.72 -9.74 -8.23
CA ALA A 91 1.79 -9.93 -9.20
C ALA A 91 2.46 -8.59 -9.54
N LYS A 92 1.69 -7.53 -9.75
CA LYS A 92 2.22 -6.19 -9.99
C LYS A 92 2.98 -5.64 -8.78
N ALA A 93 2.49 -5.85 -7.56
CA ALA A 93 3.20 -5.46 -6.33
C ALA A 93 4.57 -6.17 -6.22
N LYS A 94 4.65 -7.46 -6.58
CA LYS A 94 5.93 -8.20 -6.65
C LYS A 94 6.90 -7.58 -7.67
N LEU A 95 6.41 -7.18 -8.84
CA LEU A 95 7.23 -6.47 -9.84
C LEU A 95 7.74 -5.12 -9.30
N ILE A 96 6.88 -4.35 -8.62
CA ILE A 96 7.26 -3.09 -7.96
C ILE A 96 8.31 -3.33 -6.86
N SER A 97 8.25 -4.45 -6.15
CA SER A 97 9.27 -4.84 -5.17
C SER A 97 10.64 -5.06 -5.82
N HIS A 98 10.69 -5.82 -6.93
CA HIS A 98 11.94 -6.03 -7.68
C HIS A 98 12.51 -4.73 -8.25
N ALA A 99 11.63 -3.87 -8.78
CA ALA A 99 11.97 -2.53 -9.24
C ALA A 99 12.62 -1.68 -8.16
N TYR A 100 11.97 -1.63 -6.99
CA TYR A 100 12.44 -0.91 -5.83
C TYR A 100 13.83 -1.40 -5.39
N LEU A 101 14.01 -2.72 -5.28
CA LEU A 101 15.28 -3.32 -4.90
C LEU A 101 16.41 -2.93 -5.87
N LYS A 102 16.16 -3.03 -7.19
CA LYS A 102 17.13 -2.64 -8.22
C LYS A 102 17.53 -1.17 -8.08
N ARG A 103 16.53 -0.28 -7.96
CA ARG A 103 16.76 1.16 -7.76
C ARG A 103 17.57 1.45 -6.50
N ARG A 104 17.17 0.88 -5.35
CA ARG A 104 17.88 1.10 -4.07
C ARG A 104 19.30 0.59 -4.07
N LYS A 105 19.58 -0.55 -4.69
CA LYS A 105 20.96 -1.05 -4.85
C LYS A 105 21.82 -0.04 -5.64
N ALA A 106 21.29 0.53 -6.72
CA ALA A 106 22.00 1.55 -7.49
C ALA A 106 22.20 2.86 -6.71
N GLU A 107 21.17 3.31 -5.97
CA GLU A 107 21.26 4.50 -5.11
C GLU A 107 22.34 4.33 -4.01
N LEU A 108 22.37 3.17 -3.36
CA LEU A 108 23.39 2.85 -2.35
C LEU A 108 24.80 2.77 -2.94
N ALA A 109 24.97 2.18 -4.11
CA ALA A 109 26.25 2.14 -4.82
C ALA A 109 26.74 3.55 -5.21
N ALA A 110 25.81 4.47 -5.52
CA ALA A 110 26.10 5.88 -5.78
C ALA A 110 26.26 6.73 -4.50
N GLY A 111 26.31 6.13 -3.31
CA GLY A 111 26.46 6.83 -2.03
C GLY A 111 25.20 7.53 -1.50
N LYS A 112 24.04 7.38 -2.16
CA LYS A 112 22.77 8.00 -1.78
C LYS A 112 22.07 7.19 -0.68
N ARG A 113 22.42 7.46 0.58
CA ARG A 113 21.85 6.75 1.74
C ARG A 113 20.48 7.27 2.16
N ASN A 114 20.31 8.60 2.23
CA ASN A 114 19.07 9.26 2.64
C ASN A 114 18.44 10.03 1.46
N THR A 115 17.73 9.32 0.59
CA THR A 115 16.99 9.95 -0.50
C THR A 115 15.78 10.69 0.08
N PRO A 116 15.65 12.03 -0.05
CA PRO A 116 14.55 12.77 0.53
C PRO A 116 13.25 12.48 -0.22
N THR A 117 12.36 11.69 0.38
CA THR A 117 11.05 11.33 -0.18
C THR A 117 10.05 12.49 -0.16
N VAL A 118 10.27 13.49 0.70
CA VAL A 118 9.43 14.70 0.81
C VAL A 118 9.55 15.66 -0.37
N LYS A 119 10.64 15.58 -1.16
CA LYS A 119 10.86 16.49 -2.31
C LYS A 119 10.22 16.01 -3.61
N GLY A 120 9.51 14.86 -3.57
CA GLY A 120 9.06 14.14 -4.76
C GLY A 120 10.23 13.48 -5.50
N HIS A 121 9.96 12.40 -6.22
CA HIS A 121 10.98 11.77 -7.08
C HIS A 121 10.75 12.25 -8.52
N VAL A 122 11.72 12.99 -9.06
CA VAL A 122 11.61 13.67 -10.37
C VAL A 122 11.45 12.68 -11.53
N GLU A 123 11.83 11.41 -11.36
CA GLU A 123 11.56 10.34 -12.34
C GLU A 123 10.13 9.81 -12.18
N LYS A 124 9.23 10.33 -13.02
CA LYS A 124 7.88 9.80 -13.19
C LYS A 124 7.93 8.44 -13.86
N ASN A 125 7.61 7.44 -13.06
CA ASN A 125 7.27 6.06 -13.37
C ASN A 125 8.33 5.18 -14.08
N PRO A 126 8.38 3.90 -13.71
CA PRO A 126 9.31 2.96 -14.31
C PRO A 126 8.97 2.63 -15.78
N PRO A 127 9.93 2.14 -16.58
CA PRO A 127 9.81 2.02 -18.04
C PRO A 127 8.69 1.10 -18.57
N TRP A 128 8.09 0.25 -17.73
CA TRP A 128 7.01 -0.67 -18.11
C TRP A 128 5.61 -0.05 -18.07
N GLU A 129 5.51 1.26 -17.79
CA GLU A 129 4.25 2.01 -17.89
C GLU A 129 4.08 2.75 -19.24
N LYS A 130 4.88 2.40 -20.25
CA LYS A 130 4.69 2.78 -21.66
C LYS A 130 4.38 1.54 -22.49
#